data_AF-A0A4V2UA30-F1
#
_entry.id   AF-A0A4V2UA30-F1
#
_cell.length_a   1.000
_cell.length_b   1.000
_cell.length_c   1.000
_cell.angle_alpha   90.00
_cell.angle_beta   90.00
_cell.angle_gamma   90.00
#
_symmetry.space_group_name_H-M   'P 1'
#
loop_
_entity.id
_entity.type
_entity.pdbx_description
1 polymer ?
#
loop_
_entity_poly.entity_id
_entity_poly.type
_entity_poly.pdbx_seq_one_letter_code
_entity_poly.pdbx_strand_id
1 'polypeptide(L)'
;MSHAEFLIPAQPAPPQPAKAVSVSRIVGYLVVALWIVLGLSLILLMITNWDTDKFVRYGPRYIHGLWITLTLVAFSFVFGAILSIPLAFARMSANRVLSGVAYCYVYLFRGTPLLAQLFLVYYGLGGFRPQLESVGLWWLFRDAWYCGLLSMSLNTAAYQTEILRGAIESVPRGQHEAAASLGIHKLVSFWKIVLPQALIVALRPYGNEIILLIKSSAVVAIITVYDLMGETRYAFSRTYDYQTYLWAAIFYLTIVEALRHLWAAIEARLTRHLKR
;
A
#
# COMPACT_ATOMS: atom_id res chain seq x y z
N MET A 1 -42.02 -56.10 1.34
CA MET A 1 -41.12 -55.19 2.08
C MET A 1 -39.86 -55.97 2.42
N SER A 2 -38.77 -55.73 1.70
CA SER A 2 -37.47 -56.35 1.95
C SER A 2 -36.59 -55.31 2.62
N HIS A 3 -36.47 -55.38 3.94
CA HIS A 3 -35.52 -54.56 4.68
C HIS A 3 -34.14 -55.22 4.58
N ALA A 4 -33.16 -54.51 4.04
CA ALA A 4 -31.78 -54.97 4.03
C ALA A 4 -31.22 -54.88 5.46
N GLU A 5 -31.04 -56.03 6.12
CA GLU A 5 -30.54 -56.14 7.50
C GLU A 5 -29.01 -55.96 7.64
N PHE A 6 -28.27 -55.82 6.53
CA PHE A 6 -26.82 -55.71 6.55
C PHE A 6 -26.34 -54.47 5.79
N LEU A 7 -25.88 -53.46 6.53
CA LEU A 7 -25.07 -52.37 6.00
C LEU A 7 -23.65 -52.90 5.76
N ILE A 8 -23.18 -52.83 4.51
CA ILE A 8 -21.81 -53.20 4.16
C ILE A 8 -20.86 -52.30 4.96
N PRO A 9 -19.89 -52.85 5.72
CA PRO A 9 -18.94 -52.04 6.45
C PRO A 9 -18.12 -51.20 5.48
N ALA A 10 -17.93 -49.91 5.79
CA ALA A 10 -17.16 -49.00 4.96
C ALA A 10 -15.75 -49.57 4.75
N GLN A 11 -15.42 -49.93 3.51
CA GLN A 11 -14.07 -50.33 3.17
C GLN A 11 -13.12 -49.14 3.32
N PRO A 12 -11.94 -49.32 3.94
CA PRO A 12 -10.95 -48.25 4.00
C PRO A 12 -10.57 -47.83 2.58
N ALA A 13 -10.42 -46.53 2.36
CA ALA A 13 -9.99 -46.01 1.08
C ALA A 13 -8.67 -46.70 0.66
N PRO A 14 -8.53 -47.10 -0.62
CA PRO A 14 -7.30 -47.72 -1.09
C PRO A 14 -6.11 -46.81 -0.78
N PRO A 15 -4.96 -47.36 -0.34
CA PRO A 15 -3.80 -46.56 0.01
C PRO A 15 -3.42 -45.68 -1.19
N GLN A 16 -3.37 -44.37 -0.99
CA GLN A 16 -2.98 -43.45 -2.05
C GLN A 16 -1.58 -43.85 -2.54
N PRO A 17 -1.36 -43.97 -3.86
CA PRO A 17 -0.04 -44.28 -4.38
C PRO A 17 0.94 -43.20 -3.90
N ALA A 18 2.12 -43.62 -3.45
CA ALA A 18 3.16 -42.70 -3.02
C ALA A 18 3.43 -41.69 -4.15
N LYS A 19 3.18 -40.40 -3.91
CA LYS A 19 3.40 -39.35 -4.90
C LYS A 19 4.89 -39.28 -5.20
N ALA A 20 5.30 -39.78 -6.37
CA ALA A 20 6.68 -39.66 -6.84
C ALA A 20 7.12 -38.19 -6.81
N VAL A 21 8.38 -37.95 -6.42
CA VAL A 21 8.94 -36.61 -6.39
C VAL A 21 9.06 -36.13 -7.84
N SER A 22 8.21 -35.17 -8.24
CA SER A 22 8.27 -34.58 -9.57
C SER A 22 9.53 -33.71 -9.72
N VAL A 23 10.07 -33.63 -10.93
CA VAL A 23 11.19 -32.73 -11.26
C VAL A 23 10.85 -31.28 -10.86
N SER A 24 9.60 -30.86 -11.04
CA SER A 24 9.11 -29.55 -10.61
C SER A 24 9.23 -29.31 -9.10
N ARG A 25 9.06 -30.36 -8.28
CA ARG A 25 9.20 -30.27 -6.82
C ARG A 25 10.68 -30.17 -6.42
N ILE A 26 11.56 -30.91 -7.11
CA ILE A 26 13.02 -30.81 -6.89
C ILE A 26 13.52 -29.42 -7.25
N VAL A 27 13.14 -28.92 -8.42
CA VAL A 27 13.48 -27.55 -8.85
C VAL A 27 12.92 -26.53 -7.86
N GLY A 28 11.69 -26.70 -7.39
CA GLY A 28 11.09 -25.85 -6.36
C GLY A 28 11.93 -25.81 -5.07
N TYR A 29 12.35 -26.97 -4.55
CA TYR A 29 13.21 -27.02 -3.37
C TYR A 29 14.59 -26.42 -3.60
N LEU A 30 15.20 -26.63 -4.76
CA LEU A 30 16.49 -26.03 -5.11
C LEU A 30 16.42 -24.50 -5.14
N VAL A 31 15.35 -23.95 -5.72
CA VAL A 31 15.13 -22.50 -5.74
C VAL A 31 14.94 -21.95 -4.33
N VAL A 32 14.15 -22.61 -3.48
CA VAL A 32 13.97 -22.19 -2.08
C VAL A 32 15.28 -22.29 -1.30
N ALA A 33 16.04 -23.37 -1.48
CA ALA A 33 17.34 -23.56 -0.84
C ALA A 33 18.34 -22.46 -1.26
N LEU A 34 18.38 -22.10 -2.54
CA LEU A 34 19.20 -21.00 -3.04
C LEU A 34 18.85 -19.68 -2.35
N TRP A 35 17.56 -19.35 -2.23
CA TRP A 35 17.13 -18.14 -1.52
C TRP A 35 17.50 -18.14 -0.04
N ILE A 36 17.39 -19.29 0.63
CA ILE A 36 17.79 -19.44 2.04
C ILE A 36 19.30 -19.23 2.17
N VAL A 37 20.11 -19.84 1.31
CA VAL A 37 21.58 -19.68 1.33
C VAL A 37 21.97 -18.23 1.07
N LEU A 38 21.37 -17.56 0.09
CA LEU A 38 21.61 -16.15 -0.19
C LEU A 38 21.22 -15.27 1.01
N GLY A 39 20.05 -15.50 1.60
CA GLY A 39 19.61 -14.78 2.80
C GLY A 39 20.54 -14.97 3.99
N LEU A 40 20.95 -16.21 4.28
CA LEU A 40 21.92 -16.53 5.33
C LEU A 40 23.28 -15.90 5.05
N SER A 41 23.74 -15.91 3.80
CA SER A 41 25.01 -15.29 3.42
C SER A 41 24.99 -13.77 3.65
N LEU A 42 23.89 -13.08 3.34
CA LEU A 42 23.72 -11.66 3.63
C LEU A 42 23.75 -11.37 5.14
N ILE A 43 23.07 -12.20 5.95
CA ILE A 43 23.06 -12.05 7.41
C ILE A 43 24.47 -12.26 7.98
N LEU A 44 25.18 -13.29 7.52
CA LEU A 44 26.57 -13.53 7.93
C LEU A 44 27.47 -12.35 7.57
N LEU A 45 27.36 -11.82 6.35
CA LEU A 45 28.10 -10.62 5.92
C LEU A 45 27.79 -9.38 6.75
N MET A 46 26.56 -9.23 7.26
CA MET A 46 26.22 -8.14 8.19
C MET A 46 26.93 -8.31 9.54
N ILE A 47 26.93 -9.52 10.09
CA ILE A 47 27.53 -9.81 11.39
C ILE A 47 29.05 -9.68 11.31
N THR A 48 29.68 -10.21 10.26
CA THR A 48 31.14 -10.20 10.12
C THR A 48 31.71 -8.81 9.89
N ASN A 49 31.00 -7.94 9.17
CA ASN A 49 31.46 -6.59 8.84
C ASN A 49 30.84 -5.54 9.78
N TRP A 50 30.32 -5.93 10.94
CA TRP A 50 29.66 -5.01 11.86
C TRP A 50 30.63 -3.96 12.40
N ASP A 51 30.27 -2.70 12.24
CA ASP A 51 31.06 -1.54 12.67
C ASP A 51 30.24 -0.67 13.62
N THR A 52 30.62 -0.71 14.90
CA THR A 52 29.92 -0.02 15.98
C THR A 52 29.99 1.51 15.84
N ASP A 53 31.08 2.05 15.31
CA ASP A 53 31.28 3.50 15.17
C ASP A 53 30.35 4.07 14.10
N LYS A 54 30.18 3.33 12.98
CA LYS A 54 29.19 3.69 11.95
C LYS A 54 27.77 3.66 12.51
N PHE A 55 27.42 2.65 13.31
CA PHE A 55 26.10 2.56 13.91
C PHE A 55 25.79 3.75 14.82
N VAL A 56 26.70 4.09 15.73
CA VAL A 56 26.53 5.22 16.65
C VAL A 56 26.44 6.55 15.88
N ARG A 57 27.23 6.71 14.82
CA ARG A 57 27.25 7.94 14.03
C ARG A 57 26.01 8.15 13.16
N TYR A 58 25.51 7.09 12.51
CA TYR A 58 24.41 7.20 11.55
C TYR A 58 23.06 6.79 12.12
N GLY A 59 23.00 5.96 13.16
CA GLY A 59 21.76 5.47 13.77
C GLY A 59 20.72 6.55 14.09
N PRO A 60 21.08 7.67 14.75
CA PRO A 60 20.16 8.78 14.99
C PRO A 60 19.58 9.39 13.69
N ARG A 61 20.36 9.39 12.60
CA ARG A 61 19.90 9.89 11.30
C ARG A 61 18.87 8.96 10.66
N TYR A 62 19.04 7.64 10.79
CA TYR A 62 18.02 6.68 10.34
C TYR A 62 16.70 6.86 11.08
N ILE A 63 16.74 7.10 12.40
CA ILE A 63 15.53 7.37 13.19
C ILE A 63 14.86 8.67 12.73
N HIS A 64 15.64 9.72 12.47
CA HIS A 64 15.12 10.97 11.92
C HIS A 64 14.50 10.76 10.53
N GLY A 65 15.20 10.11 9.60
CA GLY A 65 14.68 9.80 8.27
C GLY A 65 13.43 8.92 8.31
N LEU A 66 13.35 7.98 9.25
CA LEU A 66 12.17 7.17 9.54
C LEU A 66 10.99 8.05 9.98
N TRP A 67 11.21 9.02 10.87
CA TRP A 67 10.18 9.99 11.26
C TRP A 67 9.68 10.83 10.08
N ILE A 68 10.59 11.32 9.23
CA ILE A 68 10.23 12.06 8.01
C ILE A 68 9.42 11.18 7.06
N THR A 69 9.80 9.91 6.93
CA THR A 69 9.07 8.92 6.10
C THR A 69 7.65 8.72 6.60
N LEU A 70 7.49 8.48 7.90
CA LEU A 70 6.18 8.23 8.50
C LEU A 70 5.27 9.44 8.43
N THR A 71 5.79 10.64 8.69
CA THR A 71 5.00 11.88 8.59
C THR A 71 4.58 12.13 7.15
N LEU A 72 5.49 12.01 6.18
CA LEU A 72 5.18 12.19 4.77
C LEU A 72 4.10 11.22 4.28
N VAL A 73 4.23 9.93 4.62
CA VAL A 73 3.23 8.90 4.28
C VAL A 73 1.90 9.18 4.95
N ALA A 74 1.89 9.51 6.24
CA ALA A 74 0.65 9.77 6.99
C ALA A 74 -0.14 10.94 6.38
N PHE A 75 0.53 12.07 6.14
CA PHE A 75 -0.11 13.23 5.51
C PHE A 75 -0.55 12.92 4.07
N SER A 76 0.28 12.25 3.28
CA SER A 76 -0.06 11.87 1.91
C SER A 76 -1.30 10.98 1.86
N PHE A 77 -1.38 10.01 2.76
CA PHE A 77 -2.51 9.09 2.83
C PHE A 77 -3.79 9.82 3.24
N VAL A 78 -3.72 10.74 4.21
CA VAL A 78 -4.88 11.53 4.68
C VAL A 78 -5.37 12.49 3.60
N PHE A 79 -4.49 13.27 2.96
CA PHE A 79 -4.89 14.14 1.86
C PHE A 79 -5.40 13.34 0.66
N GLY A 80 -4.79 12.19 0.39
CA GLY A 80 -5.27 11.24 -0.59
C GLY A 80 -6.69 10.76 -0.29
N ALA A 81 -6.98 10.41 0.96
CA ALA A 81 -8.30 9.99 1.40
C ALA A 81 -9.34 11.10 1.21
N ILE A 82 -9.02 12.32 1.65
CA ILE A 82 -9.88 13.50 1.49
C ILE A 82 -10.19 13.74 0.00
N LEU A 83 -9.19 13.69 -0.86
CA LEU A 83 -9.36 13.89 -2.30
C LEU A 83 -10.08 12.72 -2.98
N SER A 84 -9.89 11.50 -2.48
CA SER A 84 -10.45 10.28 -3.08
C SER A 84 -11.97 10.22 -2.96
N ILE A 85 -12.56 10.79 -1.91
CA ILE A 85 -14.00 10.79 -1.64
C ILE A 85 -14.79 11.47 -2.78
N PRO A 86 -14.57 12.77 -3.08
CA PRO A 86 -15.27 13.42 -4.18
C PRO A 86 -14.95 12.80 -5.54
N LEU A 87 -13.72 12.32 -5.74
CA LEU A 87 -13.33 11.63 -6.97
C LEU A 87 -14.07 10.29 -7.16
N ALA A 88 -14.29 9.51 -6.10
CA ALA A 88 -15.04 8.26 -6.17
C ALA A 88 -16.51 8.52 -6.53
N PHE A 89 -17.13 9.53 -5.92
CA PHE A 89 -18.49 9.95 -6.29
C PHE A 89 -18.56 10.48 -7.71
N ALA A 90 -17.57 11.26 -8.15
CA ALA A 90 -17.47 11.75 -9.52
C ALA A 90 -17.38 10.59 -10.51
N ARG A 91 -16.55 9.58 -10.23
CA ARG A 91 -16.42 8.35 -11.05
C ARG A 91 -17.72 7.59 -11.19
N MET A 92 -18.50 7.47 -10.11
CA MET A 92 -19.80 6.78 -10.09
C MET A 92 -20.97 7.63 -10.61
N SER A 93 -20.74 8.91 -10.92
CA SER A 93 -21.80 9.81 -11.35
C SER A 93 -22.34 9.44 -12.72
N ALA A 94 -23.66 9.60 -12.91
CA ALA A 94 -24.30 9.49 -14.22
C ALA A 94 -23.89 10.64 -15.18
N ASN A 95 -23.36 11.75 -14.65
CA ASN A 95 -22.87 12.85 -15.46
C ASN A 95 -21.55 12.44 -16.15
N ARG A 96 -21.61 12.29 -17.48
CA ARG A 96 -20.48 11.88 -18.32
C ARG A 96 -19.27 12.81 -18.21
N VAL A 97 -19.48 14.10 -18.02
CA VAL A 97 -18.38 15.08 -17.87
C VAL A 97 -17.65 14.84 -16.55
N LEU A 98 -18.40 14.77 -15.45
CA LEU A 98 -17.82 14.57 -14.11
C LEU A 98 -17.12 13.21 -14.00
N SER A 99 -17.76 12.14 -14.50
CA SER A 99 -17.17 10.80 -14.54
C SER A 99 -15.96 10.73 -15.48
N GLY A 100 -15.99 11.44 -16.62
CA GLY A 100 -14.89 11.52 -17.58
C GLY A 100 -13.66 12.23 -17.01
N VAL A 101 -13.84 13.37 -16.32
CA VAL A 101 -12.74 14.09 -15.66
C VAL A 101 -12.10 13.25 -14.57
N ALA A 102 -12.91 12.63 -13.70
CA ALA A 102 -12.39 11.77 -12.65
C ALA A 102 -11.73 10.51 -13.21
N TYR A 103 -12.26 9.94 -14.30
CA TYR A 103 -11.64 8.82 -15.01
C TYR A 103 -10.26 9.21 -15.55
N CYS A 104 -10.16 10.35 -16.21
CA CYS A 104 -8.89 10.85 -16.74
C CYS A 104 -7.85 11.05 -15.62
N TYR A 105 -8.24 11.67 -14.51
CA TYR A 105 -7.38 11.80 -13.32
C TYR A 105 -6.87 10.43 -12.84
N VAL A 106 -7.78 9.49 -12.59
CA VAL A 106 -7.43 8.16 -12.08
C VAL A 106 -6.53 7.42 -13.08
N TYR A 107 -6.85 7.49 -14.37
CA TYR A 107 -6.10 6.87 -15.45
C TYR A 107 -4.66 7.41 -15.50
N LEU A 108 -4.49 8.74 -15.45
CA LEU A 108 -3.16 9.37 -15.48
C LEU A 108 -2.34 9.00 -14.25
N PHE A 109 -2.88 9.12 -13.04
CA PHE A 109 -2.11 8.92 -11.82
C PHE A 109 -1.79 7.45 -11.52
N ARG A 110 -2.67 6.51 -11.91
CA ARG A 110 -2.40 5.07 -11.80
C ARG A 110 -1.60 4.52 -12.99
N GLY A 111 -1.70 5.16 -14.16
CA GLY A 111 -1.01 4.75 -15.38
C GLY A 111 0.42 5.28 -15.51
N THR A 112 0.83 6.25 -14.68
CA THR A 112 2.16 6.85 -14.74
C THR A 112 2.99 6.52 -13.49
N PRO A 113 4.33 6.35 -13.62
CA PRO A 113 5.19 6.10 -12.48
C PRO A 113 5.18 7.25 -11.46
N LEU A 114 5.14 6.94 -10.17
CA LEU A 114 5.22 7.94 -9.09
C LEU A 114 6.49 8.80 -9.20
N LEU A 115 7.62 8.21 -9.61
CA LEU A 115 8.86 8.95 -9.82
C LEU A 115 8.72 10.02 -10.91
N ALA A 116 8.02 9.73 -12.00
CA ALA A 116 7.78 10.69 -13.07
C ALA A 116 6.87 11.83 -12.58
N GLN A 117 5.81 11.51 -11.83
CA GLN A 117 4.93 12.51 -11.21
C GLN A 117 5.72 13.43 -10.27
N LEU A 118 6.59 12.84 -9.45
CA LEU A 118 7.45 13.57 -8.53
C LEU A 118 8.39 14.54 -9.26
N PHE A 119 8.99 14.13 -10.37
CA PHE A 119 9.84 14.98 -11.18
C PHE A 119 9.07 16.10 -11.89
N LEU A 120 7.87 15.81 -12.40
CA LEU A 120 7.02 16.82 -13.00
C LEU A 120 6.63 17.89 -11.97
N VAL A 121 6.32 17.49 -10.74
CA VAL A 121 6.00 18.43 -9.66
C VAL A 121 7.23 19.20 -9.20
N TYR A 122 8.34 18.54 -8.92
CA TYR A 122 9.53 19.20 -8.35
C TYR A 122 10.32 20.01 -9.39
N TYR A 123 10.70 19.40 -10.52
CA TYR A 123 11.48 20.06 -11.56
C TYR A 123 10.60 20.77 -12.59
N GLY A 124 9.51 20.13 -13.02
CA GLY A 124 8.63 20.68 -14.06
C GLY A 124 7.94 21.97 -13.62
N LEU A 125 7.27 21.96 -12.46
CA LEU A 125 6.62 23.16 -11.92
C LEU A 125 7.63 24.21 -11.44
N GLY A 126 8.85 23.79 -11.07
CA GLY A 126 9.97 24.70 -10.78
C GLY A 126 10.28 25.64 -11.94
N GLY A 127 10.05 25.22 -13.19
CA GLY A 127 10.21 26.07 -14.38
C GLY A 127 9.20 27.24 -14.47
N PHE A 128 8.05 27.14 -13.79
CA PHE A 128 7.02 28.18 -13.74
C PHE A 128 7.13 29.05 -12.48
N ARG A 129 8.33 29.14 -11.91
CA ARG A 129 8.58 29.90 -10.68
C ARG A 129 8.01 31.33 -10.72
N PRO A 130 8.23 32.17 -11.75
CA PRO A 130 7.69 33.54 -11.76
C PRO A 130 6.16 33.59 -11.63
N GLN A 131 5.46 32.68 -12.31
CA GLN A 131 4.01 32.58 -12.28
C GLN A 131 3.53 32.09 -10.91
N LEU A 132 4.18 31.07 -10.34
CA LEU A 132 3.85 30.54 -9.02
C LEU A 132 4.15 31.53 -7.89
N GLU A 133 5.19 32.34 -8.03
CA GLU A 133 5.49 33.45 -7.10
C GLU A 133 4.41 34.53 -7.19
N SER A 134 3.96 34.90 -8.39
CA SER A 134 2.92 35.93 -8.57
C SER A 134 1.56 35.55 -7.94
N VAL A 135 1.23 34.26 -7.90
CA VAL A 135 0.00 33.73 -7.30
C VAL A 135 0.20 33.34 -5.82
N GLY A 136 1.40 33.52 -5.27
CA GLY A 136 1.72 33.21 -3.87
C GLY A 136 1.77 31.71 -3.54
N LEU A 137 1.93 30.84 -4.55
CA LEU A 137 2.00 29.38 -4.38
C LEU A 137 3.44 28.84 -4.31
N TRP A 138 4.44 29.67 -4.56
CA TRP A 138 5.84 29.24 -4.63
C TRP A 138 6.36 28.58 -3.34
N TRP A 139 5.81 28.90 -2.18
CA TRP A 139 6.18 28.25 -0.92
C TRP A 139 5.98 26.72 -0.96
N LEU A 140 4.98 26.24 -1.70
CA LEU A 140 4.68 24.81 -1.85
C LEU A 140 5.68 24.10 -2.76
N PHE A 141 6.20 24.79 -3.78
CA PHE A 141 7.07 24.22 -4.81
C PHE A 141 8.56 24.46 -4.56
N ARG A 142 8.90 25.36 -3.62
CA ARG A 142 10.28 25.62 -3.20
C ARG A 142 10.85 24.50 -2.32
N ASP A 143 10.02 23.88 -1.48
CA ASP A 143 10.44 22.80 -0.59
C ASP A 143 10.21 21.43 -1.22
N ALA A 144 11.25 20.60 -1.25
CA ALA A 144 11.17 19.24 -1.77
C ALA A 144 10.20 18.36 -0.98
N TRP A 145 10.06 18.58 0.33
CA TRP A 145 9.14 17.80 1.17
C TRP A 145 7.69 18.05 0.76
N TYR A 146 7.30 19.31 0.50
CA TYR A 146 5.96 19.65 0.02
C TYR A 146 5.69 19.13 -1.40
N CYS A 147 6.70 19.12 -2.28
CA CYS A 147 6.59 18.52 -3.60
C CYS A 147 6.37 17.00 -3.52
N GLY A 148 7.10 16.32 -2.62
CA GLY A 148 6.90 14.92 -2.28
C GLY A 148 5.49 14.65 -1.77
N LEU A 149 5.04 15.45 -0.81
CA LEU A 149 3.71 15.35 -0.21
C LEU A 149 2.62 15.49 -1.27
N LEU A 150 2.70 16.52 -2.12
CA LEU A 150 1.72 16.76 -3.17
C LEU A 150 1.66 15.59 -4.16
N SER A 151 2.83 15.16 -4.66
CA SER A 151 2.93 14.08 -5.64
C SER A 151 2.38 12.76 -5.09
N MET A 152 2.77 12.40 -3.87
CA MET A 152 2.31 11.19 -3.20
C MET A 152 0.81 11.26 -2.87
N SER A 153 0.30 12.43 -2.43
CA SER A 153 -1.12 12.64 -2.14
C SER A 153 -1.98 12.44 -3.40
N LEU A 154 -1.58 13.03 -4.52
CA LEU A 154 -2.30 12.91 -5.78
C LEU A 154 -2.26 11.46 -6.30
N ASN A 155 -1.12 10.80 -6.18
CA ASN A 155 -0.96 9.40 -6.57
C ASN A 155 -1.88 8.49 -5.74
N THR A 156 -1.75 8.51 -4.40
CA THR A 156 -2.55 7.66 -3.52
C THR A 156 -4.04 8.01 -3.59
N ALA A 157 -4.43 9.28 -3.81
CA ALA A 157 -5.82 9.63 -4.05
C ALA A 157 -6.45 8.84 -5.21
N ALA A 158 -5.71 8.63 -6.31
CA ALA A 158 -6.21 7.89 -7.46
C ALA A 158 -6.41 6.39 -7.16
N TYR A 159 -5.49 5.78 -6.40
CA TYR A 159 -5.64 4.39 -5.94
C TYR A 159 -6.78 4.26 -4.94
N GLN A 160 -6.87 5.16 -3.96
CA GLN A 160 -7.93 5.19 -2.96
C GLN A 160 -9.31 5.44 -3.58
N THR A 161 -9.42 6.25 -4.63
CA THR A 161 -10.66 6.46 -5.39
C THR A 161 -11.20 5.15 -5.95
N GLU A 162 -10.33 4.33 -6.54
CA GLU A 162 -10.73 3.05 -7.14
C GLU A 162 -10.98 1.97 -6.08
N ILE A 163 -10.27 2.02 -4.95
CA ILE A 163 -10.58 1.19 -3.77
C ILE A 163 -11.99 1.52 -3.26
N LEU A 164 -12.30 2.79 -3.03
CA LEU A 164 -13.59 3.24 -2.50
C LEU A 164 -14.73 2.94 -3.48
N ARG A 165 -14.54 3.25 -4.77
CA ARG A 165 -15.49 2.93 -5.84
C ARG A 165 -15.77 1.43 -5.90
N GLY A 166 -14.71 0.61 -5.96
CA GLY A 166 -14.83 -0.85 -6.04
C GLY A 166 -15.51 -1.43 -4.80
N ALA A 167 -15.24 -0.89 -3.62
CA ALA A 167 -15.89 -1.32 -2.39
C ALA A 167 -17.38 -0.98 -2.35
N ILE A 168 -17.77 0.23 -2.80
CA ILE A 168 -19.19 0.62 -2.90
C ILE A 168 -19.93 -0.25 -3.92
N GLU A 169 -19.34 -0.48 -5.10
CA GLU A 169 -19.94 -1.31 -6.15
C GLU A 169 -20.02 -2.80 -5.77
N SER A 170 -19.19 -3.26 -4.84
CA SER A 170 -19.18 -4.66 -4.37
C SER A 170 -20.35 -5.01 -3.45
N VAL A 171 -21.07 -4.00 -2.92
CA VAL A 171 -22.22 -4.24 -2.04
C VAL A 171 -23.34 -4.93 -2.84
N PRO A 172 -23.91 -6.05 -2.35
CA PRO A 172 -24.92 -6.79 -3.09
C PRO A 172 -26.13 -5.93 -3.46
N ARG A 173 -26.60 -6.05 -4.72
CA ARG A 173 -27.77 -5.31 -5.22
C ARG A 173 -29.02 -5.49 -4.35
N GLY A 174 -29.19 -6.67 -3.74
CA GLY A 174 -30.28 -6.95 -2.81
C GLY A 174 -30.38 -5.97 -1.64
N GLN A 175 -29.27 -5.38 -1.18
CA GLN A 175 -29.30 -4.33 -0.14
C GLN A 175 -29.96 -3.04 -0.64
N HIS A 176 -29.68 -2.66 -1.88
CA HIS A 176 -30.29 -1.50 -2.53
C HIS A 176 -31.77 -1.75 -2.83
N GLU A 177 -32.09 -2.94 -3.34
CA GLU A 177 -33.47 -3.35 -3.67
C GLU A 177 -34.34 -3.41 -2.40
N ALA A 178 -33.85 -4.04 -1.33
CA ALA A 178 -34.57 -4.11 -0.05
C ALA A 178 -34.84 -2.73 0.55
N ALA A 179 -33.85 -1.83 0.51
CA ALA A 179 -34.03 -0.46 0.98
C ALA A 179 -35.08 0.30 0.15
N ALA A 180 -35.09 0.10 -1.17
CA ALA A 180 -36.08 0.69 -2.07
C ALA A 180 -37.49 0.12 -1.81
N SER A 181 -37.63 -1.18 -1.57
CA SER A 181 -38.91 -1.83 -1.22
C SER A 181 -39.50 -1.31 0.10
N LEU A 182 -38.64 -0.89 1.04
CA LEU A 182 -39.04 -0.25 2.30
C LEU A 182 -39.30 1.26 2.16
N GLY A 183 -39.23 1.83 0.95
CA GLY A 183 -39.43 3.26 0.71
C GLY A 183 -38.32 4.15 1.27
N ILE A 184 -37.15 3.60 1.62
CA ILE A 184 -36.05 4.36 2.21
C ILE A 184 -35.41 5.24 1.13
N HIS A 185 -35.29 6.54 1.42
CA HIS A 185 -34.64 7.49 0.53
C HIS A 185 -33.19 7.10 0.20
N LYS A 186 -32.78 7.24 -1.08
CA LYS A 186 -31.47 6.79 -1.59
C LYS A 186 -30.27 7.27 -0.76
N LEU A 187 -30.29 8.53 -0.31
CA LEU A 187 -29.21 9.08 0.51
C LEU A 187 -29.12 8.40 1.88
N VAL A 188 -30.28 8.11 2.48
CA VAL A 188 -30.36 7.42 3.78
C VAL A 188 -29.90 5.97 3.62
N SER A 189 -30.36 5.28 2.58
CA SER A 189 -29.92 3.94 2.21
C SER A 189 -28.39 3.91 2.02
N PHE A 190 -27.83 4.86 1.28
CA PHE A 190 -26.39 4.93 1.09
C PHE A 190 -25.61 5.09 2.40
N TRP A 191 -25.92 6.12 3.21
CA TRP A 191 -25.16 6.41 4.43
C TRP A 191 -25.32 5.36 5.53
N LYS A 192 -26.52 4.76 5.66
CA LYS A 192 -26.82 3.83 6.76
C LYS A 192 -26.67 2.36 6.41
N ILE A 193 -26.73 1.99 5.13
CA ILE A 193 -26.72 0.59 4.70
C ILE A 193 -25.48 0.30 3.85
N VAL A 194 -25.29 1.04 2.75
CA VAL A 194 -24.27 0.73 1.74
C VAL A 194 -22.87 1.13 2.21
N LEU A 195 -22.70 2.37 2.66
CA LEU A 195 -21.40 2.92 3.02
C LEU A 195 -20.72 2.15 4.16
N PRO A 196 -21.40 1.78 5.27
CA PRO A 196 -20.76 1.00 6.33
C PRO A 196 -20.26 -0.36 5.85
N GLN A 197 -21.01 -1.03 4.99
CA GLN A 197 -20.60 -2.31 4.38
C GLN A 197 -19.41 -2.13 3.44
N ALA A 198 -19.46 -1.11 2.58
CA ALA A 198 -18.37 -0.76 1.67
C ALA A 198 -17.08 -0.44 2.43
N LEU A 199 -17.13 0.30 3.53
CA LEU A 199 -15.95 0.63 4.34
C LEU A 199 -15.30 -0.62 4.96
N ILE A 200 -16.08 -1.64 5.34
CA ILE A 200 -15.54 -2.92 5.81
C ILE A 200 -14.81 -3.64 4.68
N VAL A 201 -15.38 -3.66 3.47
CA VAL A 201 -14.74 -4.26 2.28
C VAL A 201 -13.46 -3.52 1.89
N ALA A 202 -13.48 -2.18 1.97
CA ALA A 202 -12.36 -1.32 1.59
C ALA A 202 -11.16 -1.45 2.53
N LEU A 203 -11.35 -1.97 3.75
CA LEU A 203 -10.31 -2.03 4.79
C LEU A 203 -9.07 -2.79 4.32
N ARG A 204 -9.20 -4.00 3.76
CA ARG A 204 -8.02 -4.76 3.31
C ARG A 204 -7.26 -4.07 2.16
N PRO A 205 -7.92 -3.61 1.09
CA PRO A 205 -7.25 -2.81 0.06
C PRO A 205 -6.56 -1.54 0.59
N TYR A 206 -7.18 -0.82 1.54
CA TYR A 206 -6.55 0.36 2.16
C TYR A 206 -5.27 0.00 2.93
N GLY A 207 -5.25 -1.14 3.63
CA GLY A 207 -4.02 -1.63 4.29
C GLY A 207 -2.90 -1.90 3.30
N ASN A 208 -3.23 -2.53 2.17
CA ASN A 208 -2.26 -2.75 1.10
C ASN A 208 -1.76 -1.43 0.50
N GLU A 209 -2.64 -0.45 0.32
CA GLU A 209 -2.29 0.87 -0.20
C GLU A 209 -1.31 1.60 0.72
N ILE A 210 -1.53 1.64 2.04
CA ILE A 210 -0.58 2.27 2.98
C ILE A 210 0.79 1.57 2.92
N ILE A 211 0.81 0.23 2.87
CA ILE A 211 2.07 -0.53 2.76
C ILE A 211 2.81 -0.18 1.47
N LEU A 212 2.10 -0.07 0.35
CA LEU A 212 2.68 0.34 -0.93
C LEU A 212 3.18 1.78 -0.88
N LEU A 213 2.45 2.67 -0.22
CA LEU A 213 2.81 4.07 -0.06
C LEU A 213 4.09 4.26 0.77
N ILE A 214 4.27 3.48 1.85
CA ILE A 214 5.52 3.45 2.64
C ILE A 214 6.72 3.02 1.78
N LYS A 215 6.56 1.97 0.97
CA LYS A 215 7.64 1.50 0.10
C LYS A 215 7.95 2.52 -1.00
N SER A 216 6.91 3.13 -1.55
CA SER A 216 7.02 4.11 -2.63
C SER A 216 7.57 5.44 -2.16
N SER A 217 7.46 5.77 -0.86
CA SER A 217 8.02 7.01 -0.32
C SER A 217 9.52 7.11 -0.53
N ALA A 218 10.25 6.00 -0.57
CA ALA A 218 11.71 5.97 -0.76
C ALA A 218 12.17 6.72 -2.03
N VAL A 219 11.29 6.91 -3.01
CA VAL A 219 11.57 7.67 -4.23
C VAL A 219 11.82 9.16 -3.95
N VAL A 220 11.32 9.73 -2.84
CA VAL A 220 11.55 11.15 -2.50
C VAL A 220 12.99 11.47 -2.17
N ALA A 221 13.79 10.47 -1.79
CA ALA A 221 15.24 10.60 -1.62
C ALA A 221 15.95 11.14 -2.88
N ILE A 222 15.34 10.99 -4.05
CA ILE A 222 15.90 11.46 -5.33
C ILE A 222 15.79 12.99 -5.45
N ILE A 223 14.76 13.61 -4.85
CA ILE A 223 14.55 15.07 -4.90
C ILE A 223 15.07 15.78 -3.64
N THR A 224 16.13 15.27 -3.02
CA THR A 224 16.81 15.87 -1.84
C THR A 224 16.05 15.83 -0.51
N VAL A 225 14.98 15.06 -0.42
CA VAL A 225 14.33 14.79 0.87
C VAL A 225 15.15 13.78 1.66
N TYR A 226 15.56 14.15 2.88
CA TYR A 226 16.24 13.26 3.82
C TYR A 226 15.24 12.38 4.58
N ASP A 227 14.51 11.55 3.83
CA ASP A 227 13.71 10.45 4.39
C ASP A 227 14.64 9.27 4.77
N LEU A 228 14.06 8.10 5.10
CA LEU A 228 14.87 6.93 5.48
C LEU A 228 15.85 6.55 4.38
N MET A 229 15.42 6.56 3.11
CA MET A 229 16.28 6.26 1.97
C MET A 229 17.25 7.41 1.66
N GLY A 230 16.87 8.66 1.89
CA GLY A 230 17.73 9.83 1.76
C GLY A 230 18.91 9.79 2.73
N GLU A 231 18.66 9.50 4.01
CA GLU A 231 19.71 9.34 5.02
C GLU A 231 20.58 8.10 4.75
N THR A 232 20.00 7.04 4.20
CA THR A 232 20.75 5.86 3.74
C THR A 232 21.74 6.22 2.63
N ARG A 233 21.28 6.93 1.60
CA ARG A 233 22.13 7.39 0.49
C ARG A 233 23.21 8.34 0.97
N TYR A 234 22.87 9.22 1.91
CA TYR A 234 23.84 10.10 2.54
C TYR A 234 24.94 9.31 3.26
N ALA A 235 24.56 8.34 4.10
CA ALA A 235 25.51 7.46 4.79
C ALA A 235 26.40 6.72 3.80
N PHE A 236 25.81 6.08 2.78
CA PHE A 236 26.53 5.39 1.72
C PHE A 236 27.52 6.29 0.99
N SER A 237 27.14 7.52 0.65
CA SER A 237 28.04 8.46 -0.05
C SER A 237 29.29 8.86 0.76
N ARG A 238 29.23 8.68 2.09
CA ARG A 238 30.33 9.01 3.01
C ARG A 238 31.18 7.81 3.37
N THR A 239 30.61 6.61 3.39
CA THR A 239 31.29 5.39 3.83
C THR A 239 31.63 4.43 2.68
N TYR A 240 30.94 4.54 1.54
CA TYR A 240 30.90 3.56 0.45
C TYR A 240 30.55 2.13 0.92
N ASP A 241 29.87 2.03 2.06
CA ASP A 241 29.55 0.77 2.71
C ASP A 241 28.13 0.33 2.38
N TYR A 242 28.00 -0.76 1.62
CA TYR A 242 26.71 -1.31 1.21
C TYR A 242 25.85 -1.76 2.39
N GLN A 243 26.44 -2.01 3.57
CA GLN A 243 25.69 -2.37 4.75
C GLN A 243 24.61 -1.33 5.06
N THR A 244 24.87 -0.04 4.82
CA THR A 244 23.90 1.06 5.00
C THR A 244 22.53 0.76 4.39
N TYR A 245 22.49 0.17 3.19
CA TYR A 245 21.23 -0.25 2.55
C TYR A 245 20.57 -1.45 3.23
N LEU A 246 21.34 -2.36 3.82
CA LEU A 246 20.80 -3.46 4.62
C LEU A 246 20.15 -2.95 5.91
N TRP A 247 20.73 -1.94 6.58
CA TRP A 247 20.09 -1.28 7.72
C TRP A 247 18.76 -0.65 7.33
N ALA A 248 18.72 0.10 6.22
CA ALA A 248 17.46 0.64 5.71
C ALA A 248 16.43 -0.44 5.37
N ALA A 249 16.86 -1.54 4.74
CA ALA A 249 15.99 -2.67 4.44
C ALA A 249 15.36 -3.27 5.70
N ILE A 250 16.14 -3.43 6.78
CA ILE A 250 15.64 -3.88 8.08
C ILE A 250 14.62 -2.89 8.65
N PHE A 251 14.89 -1.58 8.60
CA PHE A 251 13.94 -0.56 9.06
C PHE A 251 12.63 -0.59 8.25
N TYR A 252 12.70 -0.61 6.92
CA TYR A 252 11.51 -0.71 6.07
C TYR A 252 10.72 -1.99 6.33
N LEU A 253 11.40 -3.14 6.44
CA LEU A 253 10.75 -4.42 6.76
C LEU A 253 10.05 -4.34 8.11
N THR A 254 10.72 -3.82 9.13
CA THR A 254 10.17 -3.68 10.49
C THR A 254 8.92 -2.81 10.50
N ILE A 255 8.95 -1.64 9.85
CA ILE A 255 7.78 -0.75 9.78
C ILE A 255 6.63 -1.42 9.03
N VAL A 256 6.92 -2.04 7.88
CA VAL A 256 5.89 -2.70 7.07
C VAL A 256 5.27 -3.88 7.82
N GLU A 257 6.06 -4.66 8.55
CA GLU A 257 5.57 -5.78 9.35
C GLU A 257 4.74 -5.30 10.54
N ALA A 258 5.22 -4.29 11.27
CA ALA A 258 4.49 -3.67 12.37
C ALA A 258 3.13 -3.12 11.89
N LEU A 259 3.12 -2.41 10.76
CA LEU A 259 1.89 -1.89 10.17
C LEU A 259 0.95 -3.03 9.71
N ARG A 260 1.48 -4.09 9.10
CA ARG A 260 0.67 -5.24 8.66
C ARG A 260 -0.01 -5.91 9.85
N HIS A 261 0.72 -6.16 10.93
CA HIS A 261 0.16 -6.73 12.15
C HIS A 261 -0.89 -5.82 12.80
N LEU A 262 -0.61 -4.51 12.87
CA LEU A 262 -1.57 -3.52 13.36
C LEU A 262 -2.85 -3.52 12.52
N TRP A 263 -2.71 -3.52 11.19
CA TRP A 263 -3.85 -3.54 10.27
C TRP A 263 -4.66 -4.83 10.38
N ALA A 264 -3.99 -5.98 10.46
CA ALA A 264 -4.64 -7.28 10.64
C ALA A 264 -5.42 -7.36 11.96
N ALA A 265 -4.89 -6.78 13.04
CA ALA A 265 -5.58 -6.68 14.33
C ALA A 265 -6.84 -5.80 14.23
N ILE A 266 -6.74 -4.65 13.53
CA ILE A 266 -7.88 -3.76 13.27
C ILE A 266 -8.95 -4.49 12.42
N GLU A 267 -8.54 -5.16 11.34
CA GLU A 267 -9.42 -5.96 10.47
C GLU A 267 -10.13 -7.06 11.25
N ALA A 268 -9.39 -7.83 12.06
CA ALA A 268 -9.96 -8.91 12.87
C ALA A 268 -10.99 -8.39 13.89
N ARG A 269 -10.74 -7.21 14.49
CA ARG A 269 -11.67 -6.60 15.45
C ARG A 269 -12.94 -6.11 14.77
N LEU A 270 -12.83 -5.47 13.60
CA LEU A 270 -13.97 -4.95 12.86
C LEU A 270 -14.82 -6.08 12.26
N THR A 271 -14.20 -7.13 11.74
CA THR A 271 -14.86 -8.24 11.05
C THR A 271 -15.29 -9.40 11.96
N ARG A 272 -15.15 -9.26 13.29
CA ARG A 272 -15.51 -10.32 14.27
C ARG A 272 -16.94 -10.86 14.11
N HIS A 273 -17.86 -10.04 13.61
CA HIS A 273 -19.28 -10.39 13.42
C HIS A 273 -19.55 -11.17 12.12
N LEU A 274 -18.55 -11.27 11.22
CA LEU A 274 -18.65 -11.97 9.93
C LEU A 274 -18.11 -13.40 9.98
N LYS A 275 -17.30 -13.75 10.99
CA LYS A 275 -16.82 -15.12 11.22
C LYS A 275 -17.91 -15.89 11.98
N ARG A 276 -18.71 -16.68 11.27
CA ARG A 276 -19.57 -17.73 11.83
C ARG A 276 -18.84 -19.06 11.84
#